data_AF-A0A0S8H9Z2-F1
#
_entry.id   AF-A0A0S8H9Z2-F1
#
_cell.length_a   1.000
_cell.length_b   1.000
_cell.length_c   1.000
_cell.angle_alpha   90.00
_cell.angle_beta   90.00
_cell.angle_gamma   90.00
#
_symmetry.space_group_name_H-M   'P 1'
#
loop_
_entity.id
_entity.type
_entity.pdbx_description
1 polymer ?
#
loop_
_entity_poly.entity_id
_entity_poly.type
_entity_poly.pdbx_seq_one_letter_code
_entity_poly.pdbx_strand_id
1 'polypeptide(L)'
;MSQKEPTSFRRKFNRYVSLLTAIIGVVVILSSFLLTGNLLAWYASVIVGLVILLIGFWYGANPILTSERRYLALRSEVDHFVGLVRKLNRKAVASGSSDDFQQIKAAMLESVERMAELAGKEGEPPAPGA
;
A
#
# COMPACT_ATOMS: atom_id res chain seq x y z
N MET A 1 -26.44 -10.05 15.17
CA MET A 1 -25.89 -9.03 16.09
C MET A 1 -24.66 -8.39 15.44
N SER A 2 -24.61 -7.06 15.48
CA SER A 2 -23.83 -6.15 14.62
C SER A 2 -22.31 -6.38 14.59
N GLN A 3 -21.75 -6.74 13.43
CA GLN A 3 -20.33 -6.52 13.14
C GLN A 3 -20.14 -5.05 12.73
N LYS A 4 -19.46 -4.27 13.59
CA LYS A 4 -19.04 -2.90 13.30
C LYS A 4 -18.01 -2.90 12.18
N GLU A 5 -18.33 -2.32 11.04
CA GLU A 5 -17.36 -1.95 10.01
C GLU A 5 -16.36 -0.91 10.53
N PRO A 6 -15.03 -1.14 10.48
CA PRO A 6 -14.03 -0.13 10.79
C PRO A 6 -13.19 0.22 9.56
N THR A 7 -13.80 0.41 8.39
CA THR A 7 -13.06 0.68 7.14
C THR A 7 -13.05 2.17 6.75
N SER A 8 -14.08 2.94 7.11
CA SER A 8 -14.20 4.36 6.75
C SER A 8 -13.40 5.32 7.65
N PHE A 9 -13.17 4.94 8.91
CA PHE A 9 -12.49 5.79 9.90
C PHE A 9 -11.00 5.97 9.62
N ARG A 10 -10.32 4.91 9.15
CA ARG A 10 -8.86 4.94 8.87
C ARG A 10 -8.48 5.88 7.72
N ARG A 11 -9.34 6.00 6.69
CA ARG A 11 -9.12 6.93 5.57
C ARG A 11 -9.28 8.39 5.98
N LYS A 12 -10.28 8.69 6.82
CA LYS A 12 -10.44 10.04 7.42
C LYS A 12 -9.27 10.32 8.36
N PHE A 13 -8.88 9.36 9.21
CA PHE A 13 -7.80 9.51 10.18
C PHE A 13 -6.47 9.90 9.53
N ASN A 14 -6.03 9.23 8.45
CA ASN A 14 -4.78 9.62 7.77
C ASN A 14 -4.81 11.04 7.18
N ARG A 15 -5.96 11.50 6.68
CA ARG A 15 -6.13 12.86 6.15
C ARG A 15 -6.14 13.92 7.27
N TYR A 16 -6.65 13.56 8.45
CA TYR A 16 -6.61 14.42 9.63
C TYR A 16 -5.25 14.42 10.33
N VAL A 17 -4.51 13.31 10.30
CA VAL A 17 -3.18 13.19 10.92
C VAL A 17 -2.18 14.15 10.27
N SER A 18 -2.15 14.25 8.94
CA SER A 18 -1.24 15.19 8.26
C SER A 18 -1.58 16.65 8.58
N LEU A 19 -2.87 16.99 8.59
CA LEU A 19 -3.37 18.32 8.95
C LEU A 19 -3.06 18.67 10.41
N LEU A 20 -3.34 17.74 11.35
CA LEU A 20 -3.08 17.91 12.78
C LEU A 20 -1.58 18.06 13.04
N THR A 21 -0.74 17.24 12.40
CA THR A 21 0.72 17.29 12.58
C THR A 21 1.28 18.62 12.06
N ALA A 22 0.74 19.14 10.96
CA ALA A 22 1.12 20.46 10.45
C ALA A 22 0.72 21.60 11.40
N ILE A 23 -0.52 21.57 11.91
CA ILE A 23 -1.02 22.55 12.88
C ILE A 23 -0.17 22.51 14.16
N ILE A 24 0.15 21.33 14.67
CA ILE A 24 1.00 21.15 15.85
C ILE A 24 2.40 21.73 15.61
N GLY A 25 3.01 21.46 14.45
CA GLY A 25 4.33 22.02 14.11
C GLY A 25 4.35 23.55 14.09
N VAL A 26 3.33 24.18 13.52
CA VAL A 26 3.19 25.65 13.50
C VAL A 26 3.00 26.20 14.91
N VAL A 27 2.15 25.57 15.73
CA VAL A 27 1.92 25.98 17.12
C VAL A 27 3.19 25.87 17.96
N VAL A 28 4.01 24.84 17.76
CA VAL A 28 5.31 24.68 18.43
C VAL A 28 6.28 25.80 18.03
N ILE A 29 6.37 26.13 16.74
CA ILE A 29 7.23 27.22 16.25
C ILE A 29 6.79 28.58 16.82
N LEU A 30 5.48 28.86 16.83
CA LEU A 30 4.93 30.11 17.37
C LEU A 30 5.09 30.20 18.89
N SER A 31 4.89 29.10 19.61
CA SER A 31 5.06 29.05 21.07
C SER A 31 6.52 29.26 21.48
N SER A 32 7.46 28.87 20.61
CA SER A 32 8.89 29.05 20.82
C SER A 32 9.30 30.51 21.06
N PHE A 33 8.64 31.44 20.35
CA PHE A 33 8.86 32.88 20.47
C PHE A 33 8.36 33.48 21.80
N LEU A 34 7.35 32.86 22.42
CA LEU A 34 6.72 33.39 23.64
C LEU A 34 7.39 32.90 24.93
N LEU A 35 8.02 31.72 24.89
CA LEU A 35 8.54 31.05 26.09
C LEU A 35 10.05 31.22 26.31
N THR A 36 10.79 31.77 25.36
CA THR A 36 12.26 31.62 25.36
C THR A 36 12.99 32.93 25.12
N GLY A 37 13.65 33.46 26.15
CA GLY A 37 14.55 34.63 26.04
C GLY A 37 15.98 34.31 25.61
N ASN A 38 16.30 33.02 25.40
CA ASN A 38 17.64 32.55 25.04
C ASN A 38 17.69 32.10 23.56
N LEU A 39 18.57 32.73 22.79
CA LEU A 39 18.78 32.50 21.36
C LEU A 39 19.01 31.02 21.00
N LEU A 40 19.77 30.28 21.82
CA LEU A 40 20.08 28.88 21.53
C LEU A 40 18.86 27.97 21.64
N ALA A 41 18.03 28.23 22.65
CA ALA A 41 16.81 27.48 22.90
C ALA A 41 15.71 27.82 21.88
N TRP A 42 15.71 29.04 21.35
CA TRP A 42 14.88 29.44 20.22
C TRP A 42 15.23 28.65 18.95
N TYR A 43 16.52 28.60 18.57
CA TYR A 43 16.96 27.79 17.43
C TYR A 43 16.60 26.31 17.58
N ALA A 44 16.85 25.73 18.77
CA ALA A 44 16.55 24.32 19.04
C ALA A 44 15.05 24.02 18.86
N SER A 45 14.18 24.87 19.37
CA SER A 45 12.73 24.65 19.30
C SER A 45 12.16 24.86 17.89
N VAL A 46 12.70 25.80 17.11
CA VAL A 46 12.35 25.95 15.68
C VAL A 46 12.75 24.72 14.88
N ILE A 47 13.95 24.18 15.11
CA ILE A 47 14.42 22.96 14.46
C ILE A 47 13.51 21.78 14.79
N VAL A 48 13.12 21.61 16.06
CA VAL A 48 12.17 20.55 16.47
C VAL A 48 10.82 20.71 15.77
N GLY A 49 10.29 21.93 15.68
CA GLY A 49 9.05 22.20 14.95
C GLY A 49 9.12 21.86 13.45
N LEU A 50 10.25 22.19 12.82
CA LEU A 50 10.52 21.84 11.41
C LEU A 50 10.62 20.32 11.21
N VAL A 51 11.24 19.58 12.13
CA VAL A 51 11.33 18.11 12.07
C VAL A 51 9.93 17.49 12.17
N ILE A 52 9.08 17.98 13.09
CA ILE A 52 7.69 17.51 13.23
C ILE A 52 6.90 17.75 11.94
N LEU A 53 7.06 18.94 11.32
CA LEU A 53 6.44 19.26 10.04
C LEU A 53 6.91 18.32 8.93
N LEU A 54 8.21 18.05 8.85
CA LEU A 54 8.79 17.16 7.86
C LEU A 54 8.24 15.73 8.00
N ILE A 55 8.15 15.21 9.23
CA ILE A 55 7.60 13.88 9.52
C ILE A 55 6.12 13.81 9.13
N GLY A 56 5.33 14.83 9.48
CA GLY A 56 3.92 14.91 9.09
C GLY A 56 3.70 14.98 7.59
N PHE A 57 4.56 15.72 6.88
CA PHE A 57 4.55 15.80 5.42
C PHE A 57 4.95 14.46 4.78
N TRP A 58 6.01 13.80 5.27
CA TRP A 58 6.41 12.49 4.80
C TRP A 58 5.29 11.44 4.96
N TYR A 59 4.59 11.45 6.10
CA TYR A 59 3.50 10.52 6.35
C TYR A 59 2.26 10.81 5.50
N GLY A 60 2.01 12.08 5.17
CA GLY A 60 0.92 12.49 4.26
C GLY A 60 1.22 12.28 2.78
N ALA A 61 2.46 12.53 2.36
CA ALA A 61 2.92 12.46 0.96
C ALA A 61 3.26 11.04 0.52
N ASN A 62 3.67 10.17 1.45
CA ASN A 62 3.86 8.76 1.22
C ASN A 62 2.75 7.96 1.92
N PRO A 63 1.57 7.79 1.28
CA PRO A 63 0.66 6.74 1.64
C PRO A 63 1.23 5.40 1.17
N ILE A 64 2.43 5.04 1.65
CA ILE A 64 3.24 3.89 1.25
C ILE A 64 2.54 2.54 1.53
N LEU A 65 1.34 2.54 2.12
CA LEU A 65 0.57 1.34 2.46
C LEU A 65 -0.94 1.40 2.13
N THR A 66 -1.45 2.34 1.32
CA THR A 66 -2.88 2.31 0.90
C THR A 66 -3.15 1.85 -0.52
N SER A 67 -2.14 1.49 -1.31
CA SER A 67 -2.37 0.82 -2.61
C SER A 67 -2.59 -0.70 -2.47
N GLU A 68 -2.19 -1.32 -1.35
CA GLU A 68 -2.06 -2.78 -1.28
C GLU A 68 -3.36 -3.57 -1.12
N ARG A 69 -4.50 -2.94 -0.80
CA ARG A 69 -5.75 -3.67 -0.49
C ARG A 69 -6.91 -3.43 -1.45
N ARG A 70 -6.71 -2.76 -2.59
CA ARG A 70 -7.82 -2.54 -3.54
C ARG A 70 -8.05 -3.73 -4.48
N TYR A 71 -7.03 -4.55 -4.71
CA TYR A 71 -7.08 -5.68 -5.66
C TYR A 71 -6.37 -6.94 -5.12
N LEU A 72 -6.77 -7.41 -3.93
CA LEU A 72 -6.18 -8.62 -3.33
C LEU A 72 -6.34 -9.85 -4.24
N ALA A 73 -7.50 -9.99 -4.88
CA ALA A 73 -7.78 -11.08 -5.81
C ALA A 73 -6.88 -11.02 -7.06
N LEU A 74 -6.65 -9.82 -7.61
CA LEU A 74 -5.75 -9.65 -8.76
C LEU A 74 -4.30 -9.97 -8.39
N ARG A 75 -3.86 -9.58 -7.19
CA ARG A 75 -2.51 -9.89 -6.70
C ARG A 75 -2.31 -11.40 -6.52
N SER A 76 -3.28 -12.10 -5.95
CA SER A 76 -3.20 -13.56 -5.82
C SER A 76 -3.14 -14.27 -7.18
N GLU A 77 -3.89 -13.77 -8.17
CA GLU A 77 -3.84 -14.33 -9.52
C GLU A 77 -2.51 -14.04 -10.23
N VAL A 78 -1.93 -12.84 -10.05
CA VAL A 78 -0.59 -12.51 -10.56
C VAL A 78 0.48 -13.42 -9.95
N ASP A 79 0.42 -13.70 -8.65
CA ASP A 79 1.35 -14.61 -7.99
C ASP A 79 1.21 -16.05 -8.53
N HIS A 80 -0.02 -16.49 -8.80
CA HIS A 80 -0.29 -17.76 -9.47
C HIS A 80 0.33 -17.81 -10.88
N PHE A 81 0.13 -16.75 -11.68
CA PHE A 81 0.69 -16.61 -13.02
C PHE A 81 2.23 -16.67 -13.01
N VAL A 82 2.89 -15.97 -12.09
CA VAL A 82 4.35 -16.04 -11.91
C VAL A 82 4.80 -17.47 -11.60
N GLY A 83 4.02 -18.22 -10.82
CA GLY A 83 4.25 -19.65 -10.58
C GLY A 83 4.21 -20.49 -11.86
N LEU A 84 3.27 -20.22 -12.78
CA LEU A 84 3.16 -20.88 -14.07
C LEU A 84 4.34 -20.54 -14.99
N VAL A 85 4.78 -19.28 -15.03
CA VAL A 85 5.98 -18.87 -15.79
C VAL A 85 7.22 -19.62 -15.30
N ARG A 86 7.39 -19.78 -13.98
CA ARG A 86 8.50 -20.57 -13.42
C ARG A 86 8.40 -22.06 -13.79
N LYS A 87 7.19 -22.64 -13.83
CA LYS A 87 6.97 -24.01 -14.30
C LYS A 87 7.34 -24.15 -15.78
N LEU A 88 6.92 -23.20 -16.61
CA LEU A 88 7.24 -23.16 -18.04
C LEU A 88 8.76 -23.12 -18.25
N ASN A 89 9.44 -22.22 -17.54
CA ASN A 89 10.91 -22.07 -17.65
C ASN A 89 11.64 -23.36 -17.24
N ARG A 90 11.24 -23.99 -16.13
CA ARG A 90 11.81 -25.28 -15.70
C ARG A 90 11.62 -26.38 -16.74
N LYS A 91 10.45 -26.44 -17.38
CA LYS A 91 10.16 -27.44 -18.42
C LYS A 91 10.89 -27.16 -19.73
N ALA A 92 11.06 -25.89 -20.10
CA ALA A 92 11.86 -25.49 -21.26
C ALA A 92 13.34 -25.87 -21.09
N VAL A 93 13.90 -25.70 -19.89
CA VAL A 93 15.29 -26.10 -19.59
C VAL A 93 15.45 -27.62 -19.51
N ALA A 94 14.45 -28.35 -19.01
CA ALA A 94 14.50 -29.80 -18.81
C ALA A 94 14.12 -30.63 -20.06
N SER A 95 13.95 -30.02 -21.24
CA SER A 95 13.44 -30.68 -22.45
C SER A 95 12.14 -31.45 -22.19
N GLY A 96 11.19 -30.82 -21.49
CA GLY A 96 9.89 -31.42 -21.16
C GLY A 96 9.10 -31.85 -22.40
N SER A 97 8.15 -32.76 -22.22
CA SER A 97 7.29 -33.23 -23.32
C SER A 97 6.50 -32.06 -23.93
N SER A 98 6.16 -32.18 -25.21
CA SER A 98 5.30 -31.20 -25.90
C SER A 98 3.96 -31.02 -25.17
N ASP A 99 3.44 -32.09 -24.57
CA ASP A 99 2.15 -32.08 -23.87
C ASP A 99 2.20 -31.26 -22.58
N ASP A 100 3.29 -31.37 -21.80
CA ASP A 100 3.51 -30.57 -20.59
C ASP A 100 3.57 -29.07 -20.93
N PHE A 101 4.19 -28.74 -22.07
CA PHE A 101 4.30 -27.36 -22.54
C PHE A 101 2.93 -26.80 -22.93
N GLN A 102 2.12 -27.57 -23.67
CA GLN A 102 0.76 -27.15 -24.05
C GLN A 102 -0.14 -26.99 -22.82
N GLN A 103 -0.03 -27.88 -21.83
CA GLN A 103 -0.81 -27.79 -20.60
C GLN A 103 -0.46 -26.54 -19.79
N ILE A 104 0.82 -26.19 -19.65
CA ILE A 104 1.24 -24.96 -18.94
C ILE A 104 0.80 -23.72 -19.72
N LYS A 105 0.90 -23.74 -21.05
CA LYS A 105 0.44 -22.64 -21.90
C LYS A 105 -1.08 -22.40 -21.74
N ALA A 106 -1.88 -23.47 -21.73
CA ALA A 106 -3.32 -23.38 -21.52
C ALA A 106 -3.64 -22.76 -20.14
N ALA A 107 -2.98 -23.24 -19.08
CA ALA A 107 -3.15 -22.70 -17.73
C ALA A 107 -2.74 -21.22 -17.61
N MET A 108 -1.71 -20.79 -18.36
CA MET A 108 -1.30 -19.39 -18.42
C MET A 108 -2.34 -18.49 -19.09
N LEU A 109 -2.95 -18.94 -20.20
CA LEU A 109 -4.01 -18.20 -20.89
C LEU A 109 -5.24 -18.05 -19.99
N GLU A 110 -5.63 -19.12 -19.31
CA GLU A 110 -6.75 -19.11 -18.36
C GLU A 110 -6.51 -18.14 -17.20
N SER A 111 -5.28 -18.09 -16.67
CA SER A 111 -4.90 -17.15 -15.62
C SER A 111 -4.96 -15.69 -16.10
N VAL A 112 -4.62 -15.41 -17.35
CA VAL A 112 -4.76 -14.08 -17.95
C VAL A 112 -6.23 -13.69 -18.11
N GLU A 113 -7.09 -14.62 -18.51
CA GLU A 113 -8.55 -14.41 -18.57
C GLU A 113 -9.09 -14.01 -17.18
N ARG A 114 -8.72 -14.76 -16.13
CA ARG A 114 -9.10 -14.44 -14.75
C ARG A 114 -8.55 -13.09 -14.28
N MET A 115 -7.32 -12.74 -14.64
CA MET A 115 -6.77 -11.40 -14.35
C MET A 115 -7.57 -10.30 -15.05
N ALA A 116 -8.04 -10.52 -16.28
CA ALA A 116 -8.89 -9.57 -17.00
C ALA A 116 -10.28 -9.43 -16.37
N GLU A 117 -10.86 -10.51 -15.85
CA GLU A 117 -12.13 -10.48 -15.12
C GLU A 117 -12.03 -9.80 -13.74
N LEU A 118 -10.88 -9.94 -13.08
CA LEU A 118 -10.59 -9.30 -11.80
C LEU A 118 -10.17 -7.84 -11.99
N ALA A 119 -9.58 -7.50 -13.13
CA ALA A 119 -9.25 -6.13 -13.52
C ALA A 119 -10.55 -5.34 -13.76
N GLY A 120 -10.93 -4.52 -12.77
CA GLY A 120 -12.14 -3.70 -12.81
C GLY A 120 -13.14 -4.01 -11.69
N LYS A 121 -12.96 -5.11 -10.96
CA LYS A 121 -13.74 -5.41 -9.75
C LYS A 121 -13.01 -4.86 -8.52
N GLU A 122 -13.46 -3.73 -8.01
CA GLU A 122 -12.96 -3.19 -6.74
C GLU A 122 -13.50 -4.02 -5.57
N GLY A 123 -12.64 -4.77 -4.89
CA GLY A 123 -12.90 -5.25 -3.54
C GLY A 123 -13.77 -6.49 -3.34
N GLU A 124 -14.11 -7.25 -4.38
CA GLU A 124 -14.76 -8.56 -4.17
C GLU A 124 -13.70 -9.57 -3.67
N PRO A 125 -13.84 -10.13 -2.45
CA PRO A 125 -12.99 -11.22 -2.01
C PRO A 125 -13.23 -12.45 -2.90
N PRO A 126 -12.19 -13.23 -3.26
CA PRO A 126 -12.42 -14.46 -4.02
C PRO A 126 -13.34 -15.38 -3.21
N ALA A 127 -14.35 -15.94 -3.89
CA ALA A 127 -15.28 -16.88 -3.28
C ALA A 127 -14.50 -18.04 -2.64
N PRO A 128 -14.88 -18.49 -1.42
CA PRO A 128 -14.15 -19.55 -0.76
C PRO A 128 -14.38 -20.87 -1.49
N GLY A 129 -13.36 -21.33 -2.23
CA GLY A 129 -13.23 -22.73 -2.67
C GLY A 129 -13.48 -23.01 -4.16
N ALA A 130 -12.69 -22.44 -5.05
CA ALA A 130 -12.49 -22.99 -6.40
C ALA A 130 -11.10 -23.65 -6.48
#